data_AF-A0A6P0J393-F1
#
_entry.id   AF-A0A6P0J393-F1
#
_cell.length_a   1.000
_cell.length_b   1.000
_cell.length_c   1.000
_cell.angle_alpha   90.00
_cell.angle_beta   90.00
_cell.angle_gamma   90.00
#
_symmetry.space_group_name_H-M   'P 1'
#
loop_
_entity.id
_entity.type
_entity.pdbx_description
1 polymer ?
#
loop_
_entity_poly.entity_id
_entity_poly.type
_entity_poly.pdbx_seq_one_letter_code
_entity_poly.pdbx_strand_id
1 'polypeptide(L)'
;YSIYEEDSSARAKNYFWLGHSLGTKYIALLELLSDLEFKKIQEILGDCVGKDQEEQIHNSLRDADLKDISLINQPSVLMAPVISGTSSAVPVPFIADLVDRLGFGVVPTPEQTYCLIKNSSLFNLTALISFSKDKIAEEAGTVRWLQENLGNKLLTDKKLPGKHLTPLGWLRGNDQLADTVIQVIQELTKQV
;
A
#
# COMPACT_ATOMS: atom_id res chain seq x y z
N TYR A 1 21.08 -3.43 -17.26
CA TYR A 1 19.83 -4.01 -16.77
C TYR A 1 18.79 -2.91 -16.79
N SER A 2 17.98 -2.87 -17.85
CA SER A 2 16.89 -1.91 -17.97
C SER A 2 15.67 -2.53 -17.31
N ILE A 3 15.38 -2.12 -16.08
CA ILE A 3 14.20 -2.54 -15.29
C ILE A 3 12.89 -2.08 -15.98
N TYR A 4 13.00 -1.24 -17.03
CA TYR A 4 11.89 -0.64 -17.77
C TYR A 4 11.70 -1.19 -19.19
N GLU A 5 12.47 -2.21 -19.60
CA GLU A 5 12.34 -2.87 -20.91
C GLU A 5 11.71 -4.27 -20.83
N GLU A 6 11.36 -4.74 -19.63
CA GLU A 6 10.65 -6.00 -19.48
C GLU A 6 9.19 -5.83 -19.90
N ASP A 7 8.76 -6.70 -20.81
CA ASP A 7 7.36 -6.86 -21.20
C ASP A 7 6.54 -7.25 -19.95
N SER A 8 5.67 -6.34 -19.51
CA SER A 8 4.81 -6.53 -18.33
C SER A 8 3.89 -7.74 -18.46
N SER A 9 3.71 -8.30 -19.66
CA SER A 9 2.90 -9.49 -19.93
C SER A 9 3.68 -10.82 -19.84
N ALA A 10 5.01 -10.77 -19.68
CA ALA A 10 5.85 -11.97 -19.62
C ALA A 10 5.66 -12.75 -18.31
N ARG A 11 4.91 -13.86 -18.39
CA ARG A 11 4.54 -14.80 -17.30
C ARG A 11 5.70 -15.47 -16.53
N ALA A 12 6.96 -15.16 -16.80
CA ALA A 12 8.11 -15.65 -16.03
C ALA A 12 8.29 -14.77 -14.77
N LYS A 13 7.33 -14.91 -13.85
CA LYS A 13 7.13 -14.08 -12.66
C LYS A 13 8.26 -14.22 -11.64
N ASN A 14 8.96 -13.13 -11.33
CA ASN A 14 9.76 -12.93 -10.11
C ASN A 14 9.62 -11.49 -9.59
N TYR A 15 8.45 -10.89 -9.77
CA TYR A 15 8.19 -9.53 -9.33
C TYR A 15 7.78 -9.51 -7.85
N PHE A 16 8.31 -8.54 -7.12
CA PHE A 16 7.84 -8.20 -5.78
C PHE A 16 7.57 -6.70 -5.73
N TRP A 17 6.66 -6.30 -4.86
CA TRP A 17 6.28 -4.91 -4.67
C TRP A 17 6.83 -4.42 -3.34
N LEU A 18 7.48 -3.27 -3.35
CA LEU A 18 7.97 -2.63 -2.13
C LEU A 18 7.51 -1.18 -2.12
N GLY A 19 6.66 -0.86 -1.15
CA GLY A 19 6.16 0.48 -0.93
C GLY A 19 6.83 1.07 0.29
N HIS A 20 7.28 2.32 0.19
CA HIS A 20 7.71 3.12 1.33
C HIS A 20 6.77 4.29 1.54
N SER A 21 6.41 4.60 2.78
CA SER A 21 5.59 5.78 3.11
C SER A 21 4.27 5.77 2.32
N LEU A 22 3.94 6.83 1.58
CA LEU A 22 2.76 6.90 0.72
C LEU A 22 2.70 5.78 -0.34
N GLY A 23 3.85 5.24 -0.77
CA GLY A 23 3.92 4.08 -1.67
C GLY A 23 3.12 2.88 -1.16
N THR A 24 3.01 2.71 0.17
CA THR A 24 2.24 1.62 0.76
C THR A 24 0.74 1.77 0.54
N LYS A 25 0.24 3.01 0.43
CA LYS A 25 -1.17 3.28 0.10
C LYS A 25 -1.50 2.72 -1.28
N TYR A 26 -0.63 2.96 -2.27
CA TYR A 26 -0.86 2.48 -3.63
C TYR A 26 -0.82 0.96 -3.73
N ILE A 27 0.16 0.31 -3.09
CA ILE A 27 0.21 -1.17 -3.05
C ILE A 27 -1.05 -1.74 -2.39
N ALA A 28 -1.48 -1.20 -1.25
CA ALA A 28 -2.68 -1.68 -0.58
C ALA A 28 -3.96 -1.49 -1.41
N LEU A 29 -4.03 -0.42 -2.21
CA LEU A 29 -5.13 -0.20 -3.16
C LEU A 29 -5.03 -1.11 -4.39
N LEU A 30 -3.83 -1.44 -4.88
CA LEU A 30 -3.65 -2.43 -5.95
C LEU A 30 -4.02 -3.84 -5.47
N GLU A 31 -3.64 -4.20 -4.24
CA GLU A 31 -4.08 -5.43 -3.58
C GLU A 31 -5.61 -5.50 -3.55
N LEU A 32 -6.26 -4.42 -3.10
CA LEU A 32 -7.71 -4.30 -3.12
C LEU A 32 -8.31 -4.50 -4.52
N LEU A 33 -7.76 -3.85 -5.55
CA LEU A 33 -8.23 -3.97 -6.93
C LEU A 33 -8.06 -5.39 -7.46
N SER A 34 -7.04 -6.12 -7.00
CA SER A 34 -6.83 -7.53 -7.36
C SER A 34 -7.97 -8.44 -6.88
N ASP A 35 -8.62 -8.07 -5.78
CA ASP A 35 -9.79 -8.79 -5.25
C ASP A 35 -11.00 -8.67 -6.19
N LEU A 36 -11.02 -7.71 -7.13
CA LEU A 36 -12.05 -7.59 -8.18
C LEU A 36 -12.02 -8.74 -9.19
N GLU A 37 -10.95 -9.53 -9.25
CA GLU A 37 -10.94 -10.76 -10.03
C GLU A 37 -11.95 -11.79 -9.49
N PHE A 38 -12.29 -11.70 -8.20
CA PHE A 38 -13.13 -12.67 -7.50
C PHE A 38 -14.41 -12.07 -6.93
N LYS A 39 -14.45 -10.75 -6.71
CA LYS A 39 -15.58 -10.02 -6.13
C LYS A 39 -16.13 -8.97 -7.07
N LYS A 40 -17.39 -8.59 -6.84
CA LYS A 40 -17.96 -7.43 -7.49
C LYS A 40 -17.42 -6.14 -6.89
N ILE A 41 -17.32 -5.10 -7.71
CA ILE A 41 -16.86 -3.78 -7.28
C ILE A 41 -17.66 -3.21 -6.10
N GLN A 42 -18.97 -3.46 -6.04
CA GLN A 42 -19.82 -3.04 -4.94
C GLN A 42 -19.45 -3.71 -3.60
N GLU A 43 -18.98 -4.96 -3.63
CA GLU A 43 -18.55 -5.67 -2.41
C GLU A 43 -17.23 -5.12 -1.86
N ILE A 44 -16.42 -4.54 -2.73
CA ILE A 44 -15.13 -3.95 -2.37
C ILE A 44 -15.29 -2.51 -1.92
N LEU A 45 -15.97 -1.69 -2.75
CA LEU A 45 -16.17 -0.28 -2.46
C LEU A 45 -17.16 -0.07 -1.31
N GLY A 46 -18.22 -0.88 -1.23
CA GLY A 46 -19.24 -0.78 -0.20
C GLY A 46 -19.69 0.65 0.06
N ASP A 47 -19.85 1.01 1.33
CA ASP A 47 -20.09 2.39 1.76
C ASP A 47 -18.79 3.18 2.05
N CYS A 48 -17.63 2.67 1.64
CA CYS A 48 -16.34 3.29 1.93
C CYS A 48 -16.07 4.56 1.11
N VAL A 49 -16.75 4.72 -0.02
CA VAL A 49 -16.61 5.87 -0.91
C VAL A 49 -17.98 6.44 -1.27
N GLY A 50 -18.04 7.72 -1.63
CA GLY A 50 -19.27 8.36 -2.09
C GLY A 50 -19.65 7.91 -3.51
N LYS A 51 -20.92 8.10 -3.90
CA LYS A 51 -21.45 7.70 -5.22
C LYS A 51 -20.65 8.25 -6.39
N ASP A 52 -20.24 9.52 -6.31
CA ASP A 52 -19.48 10.17 -7.38
C ASP A 52 -18.11 9.50 -7.56
N GLN A 53 -17.46 9.11 -6.46
CA GLN A 53 -16.18 8.42 -6.50
C GLN A 53 -16.34 6.96 -6.94
N GLU A 54 -17.40 6.28 -6.52
CA GLU A 54 -17.75 4.94 -7.01
C GLU A 54 -17.92 4.93 -8.53
N GLU A 55 -18.68 5.89 -9.07
CA GLU A 55 -18.89 6.03 -10.52
C GLU A 55 -17.57 6.32 -11.26
N GLN A 56 -16.72 7.20 -10.72
CA GLN A 56 -15.40 7.49 -11.28
C GLN A 56 -14.50 6.25 -11.33
N ILE A 57 -14.46 5.47 -10.24
CA ILE A 57 -13.67 4.23 -10.18
C ILE A 57 -14.22 3.23 -11.20
N HIS A 58 -15.54 3.02 -11.23
CA HIS A 58 -16.17 2.11 -12.18
C HIS A 58 -15.86 2.49 -13.64
N ASN A 59 -15.94 3.77 -13.98
CA ASN A 59 -15.62 4.25 -15.32
C ASN A 59 -14.13 4.10 -15.64
N SER A 60 -13.23 4.33 -14.68
CA SER A 60 -11.79 4.18 -14.87
C SER A 60 -11.35 2.72 -15.07
N LEU A 61 -12.06 1.78 -14.46
CA LEU A 61 -11.76 0.35 -14.56
C LEU A 61 -12.43 -0.33 -15.76
N ARG A 62 -13.40 0.32 -16.41
CA ARG A 62 -14.22 -0.28 -17.48
C ARG A 62 -13.40 -0.88 -18.62
N ASP A 63 -12.29 -0.23 -18.98
CA ASP A 63 -11.44 -0.64 -20.10
C ASP A 63 -10.11 -1.27 -19.63
N ALA A 64 -9.94 -1.49 -18.32
CA ALA A 64 -8.76 -2.11 -17.75
C ALA A 64 -8.91 -3.64 -17.71
N ASP A 65 -7.90 -4.39 -18.18
CA ASP A 65 -7.81 -5.81 -17.85
C ASP A 65 -7.32 -5.95 -16.41
N LEU A 66 -8.20 -6.40 -15.51
CA LEU A 66 -7.87 -6.57 -14.10
C LEU A 66 -6.68 -7.51 -13.88
N LYS A 67 -6.46 -8.47 -14.79
CA LYS A 67 -5.32 -9.40 -14.70
C LYS A 67 -3.98 -8.71 -14.92
N ASP A 68 -3.96 -7.62 -15.68
CA ASP A 68 -2.73 -6.87 -15.98
C ASP A 68 -2.29 -5.98 -14.80
N ILE A 69 -3.24 -5.59 -13.94
CA ILE A 69 -2.98 -4.76 -12.76
C ILE A 69 -2.96 -5.54 -11.44
N SER A 70 -3.21 -6.84 -11.50
CA SER A 70 -3.39 -7.70 -10.34
C SER A 70 -2.08 -8.09 -9.66
N LEU A 71 -2.10 -8.02 -8.34
CA LEU A 71 -1.04 -8.49 -7.45
C LEU A 71 -1.22 -9.96 -7.02
N ILE A 72 -2.17 -10.69 -7.60
CA ILE A 72 -2.38 -12.10 -7.24
C ILE A 72 -1.11 -12.91 -7.48
N ASN A 73 -0.69 -13.64 -6.44
CA ASN A 73 0.55 -14.41 -6.38
C ASN A 73 1.82 -13.55 -6.53
N GLN A 74 1.76 -12.27 -6.16
CA GLN A 74 2.92 -11.36 -6.14
C GLN A 74 3.22 -10.91 -4.70
N PRO A 75 4.41 -11.22 -4.17
CA PRO A 75 4.85 -10.72 -2.87
C PRO A 75 4.80 -9.20 -2.77
N SER A 76 4.35 -8.67 -1.63
CA SER A 76 4.42 -7.24 -1.35
C SER A 76 4.97 -6.92 0.04
N VAL A 77 5.68 -5.81 0.17
CA VAL A 77 6.27 -5.31 1.42
C VAL A 77 5.82 -3.87 1.64
N LEU A 78 5.10 -3.64 2.73
CA LEU A 78 4.71 -2.32 3.20
C LEU A 78 5.75 -1.83 4.21
N MET A 79 6.62 -0.91 3.80
CA MET A 79 7.73 -0.41 4.61
C MET A 79 7.45 1.02 5.12
N ALA A 80 7.59 1.24 6.43
CA ALA A 80 7.24 2.51 7.07
C ALA A 80 5.92 3.09 6.55
N PRO A 81 4.81 2.31 6.58
CA PRO A 81 3.60 2.68 5.87
C PRO A 81 3.00 3.96 6.45
N VAL A 82 2.56 4.83 5.53
CA VAL A 82 1.83 6.06 5.87
C VAL A 82 0.64 6.15 4.93
N ILE A 83 -0.56 6.01 5.49
CA ILE A 83 -1.81 6.28 4.79
C ILE A 83 -2.26 7.66 5.25
N SER A 84 -1.94 8.66 4.43
CA SER A 84 -2.22 10.07 4.69
C SER A 84 -3.03 10.71 3.56
N GLY A 85 -3.66 11.84 3.89
CA GLY A 85 -4.46 12.65 2.97
C GLY A 85 -3.68 13.85 2.44
N THR A 86 -4.41 14.92 2.13
CA THR A 86 -3.91 16.15 1.48
C THR A 86 -2.79 16.86 2.23
N SER A 87 -2.72 16.70 3.55
CA SER A 87 -1.64 17.24 4.39
C SER A 87 -0.25 16.74 4.03
N SER A 88 -0.14 15.60 3.33
CA SER A 88 1.15 15.10 2.80
C SER A 88 1.51 15.64 1.42
N ALA A 89 0.53 16.19 0.69
CA ALA A 89 0.71 16.79 -0.63
C ALA A 89 0.85 18.33 -0.56
N VAL A 90 0.33 18.95 0.50
CA VAL A 90 0.33 20.41 0.70
C VAL A 90 1.03 20.76 2.01
N PRO A 91 2.15 21.53 1.98
CA PRO A 91 2.98 21.78 3.16
C PRO A 91 2.37 22.72 4.20
N VAL A 92 1.19 23.29 3.95
CA VAL A 92 0.54 24.27 4.84
C VAL A 92 -0.78 23.69 5.38
N PRO A 93 -0.87 23.38 6.68
CA PRO A 93 -2.03 22.69 7.27
C PRO A 93 -3.38 23.39 7.04
N PHE A 94 -3.44 24.72 7.19
CA PHE A 94 -4.68 25.48 6.95
C PHE A 94 -5.15 25.42 5.48
N ILE A 95 -4.21 25.31 4.53
CA ILE A 95 -4.53 25.17 3.11
C ILE A 95 -5.00 23.74 2.84
N ALA A 96 -4.38 22.73 3.45
CA ALA A 96 -4.83 21.34 3.34
C ALA A 96 -6.27 21.18 3.83
N ASP A 97 -6.62 21.72 5.01
CA ASP A 97 -7.98 21.66 5.57
C ASP A 97 -9.01 22.38 4.68
N LEU A 98 -8.63 23.50 4.05
CA LEU A 98 -9.50 24.24 3.14
C LEU A 98 -9.71 23.48 1.83
N VAL A 99 -8.64 22.89 1.28
CA VAL A 99 -8.68 22.08 0.06
C VAL A 99 -9.53 20.82 0.26
N ASP A 100 -9.40 20.16 1.42
CA ASP A 100 -10.23 19.02 1.79
C ASP A 100 -11.71 19.41 1.93
N ARG A 101 -12.02 20.53 2.58
CA ARG A 101 -13.40 21.05 2.73
C ARG A 101 -14.04 21.47 1.41
N LEU A 102 -13.25 21.91 0.45
CA LEU A 102 -13.72 22.31 -0.88
C LEU A 102 -13.81 21.13 -1.87
N GLY A 103 -13.49 19.90 -1.43
CA GLY A 103 -13.57 18.70 -2.27
C GLY A 103 -12.41 18.52 -3.25
N PHE A 104 -11.32 19.29 -3.10
CA PHE A 104 -10.11 19.19 -3.91
C PHE A 104 -8.99 18.38 -3.23
N GLY A 105 -9.33 17.71 -2.13
CA GLY A 105 -8.42 16.85 -1.37
C GLY A 105 -7.97 15.60 -2.11
N VAL A 106 -6.89 14.98 -1.65
CA VAL A 106 -6.40 13.69 -2.15
C VAL A 106 -7.39 12.59 -1.81
N VAL A 107 -7.95 11.94 -2.82
CA VAL A 107 -8.84 10.78 -2.70
C VAL A 107 -8.14 9.47 -3.08
N PRO A 108 -8.53 8.31 -2.51
CA PRO A 108 -9.39 8.20 -1.34
C PRO A 108 -8.75 8.84 -0.08
N THR A 109 -9.54 9.38 0.83
CA THR A 109 -9.04 9.89 2.13
C THR A 109 -8.45 8.74 2.96
N PRO A 110 -7.69 9.03 4.05
CA PRO A 110 -7.21 7.98 4.94
C PRO A 110 -8.33 7.06 5.46
N GLU A 111 -9.45 7.62 5.90
CA GLU A 111 -10.61 6.89 6.42
C GLU A 111 -11.20 5.97 5.36
N GLN A 112 -11.39 6.49 4.14
CA GLN A 112 -11.86 5.72 3.01
C GLN A 112 -10.87 4.60 2.66
N THR A 113 -9.57 4.90 2.65
CA THR A 113 -8.50 3.93 2.36
C THR A 113 -8.53 2.78 3.37
N TYR A 114 -8.62 3.07 4.67
CA TYR A 114 -8.71 2.07 5.72
C TYR A 114 -9.98 1.22 5.61
N CYS A 115 -11.13 1.85 5.31
CA CYS A 115 -12.38 1.15 5.08
C CYS A 115 -12.25 0.17 3.90
N LEU A 116 -11.69 0.63 2.78
CA LEU A 116 -11.47 -0.18 1.59
C LEU A 116 -10.54 -1.37 1.88
N ILE A 117 -9.39 -1.14 2.52
CA ILE A 117 -8.43 -2.20 2.89
C ILE A 117 -9.11 -3.29 3.73
N LYS A 118 -10.01 -2.90 4.64
CA LYS A 118 -10.73 -3.86 5.50
C LYS A 118 -11.66 -4.79 4.71
N ASN A 119 -12.22 -4.34 3.59
CA ASN A 119 -13.12 -5.13 2.75
C ASN A 119 -12.39 -6.15 1.87
N SER A 120 -11.07 -6.01 1.68
CA SER A 120 -10.26 -6.96 0.92
C SER A 120 -10.12 -8.30 1.66
N SER A 121 -10.25 -9.42 0.94
CA SER A 121 -9.92 -10.76 1.46
C SER A 121 -8.43 -11.09 1.42
N LEU A 122 -7.61 -10.26 0.79
CA LEU A 122 -6.23 -10.58 0.44
C LEU A 122 -5.24 -10.16 1.55
N PHE A 123 -4.00 -9.78 1.19
CA PHE A 123 -2.85 -9.47 2.06
C PHE A 123 -2.09 -10.68 2.64
N ASN A 124 -2.41 -11.91 2.22
CA ASN A 124 -1.72 -13.13 2.66
C ASN A 124 -0.30 -13.27 2.12
N LEU A 125 0.04 -12.56 1.03
CA LEU A 125 1.39 -12.42 0.50
C LEU A 125 1.95 -11.02 0.73
N THR A 126 1.58 -10.43 1.87
CA THR A 126 2.02 -9.09 2.27
C THR A 126 2.79 -9.13 3.58
N ALA A 127 3.91 -8.41 3.61
CA ALA A 127 4.70 -8.19 4.81
C ALA A 127 4.64 -6.73 5.26
N LEU A 128 4.77 -6.53 6.57
CA LEU A 128 4.90 -5.21 7.19
C LEU A 128 6.32 -5.04 7.75
N ILE A 129 6.97 -3.94 7.41
CA ILE A 129 8.25 -3.52 8.01
C ILE A 129 8.04 -2.14 8.63
N SER A 130 8.14 -2.05 9.95
CA SER A 130 8.00 -0.80 10.72
C SER A 130 9.31 -0.44 11.42
N PHE A 131 9.46 0.83 11.81
CA PHE A 131 10.65 1.33 12.50
C PHE A 131 10.34 1.90 13.89
N SER A 132 11.18 1.58 14.88
CA SER A 132 10.91 1.87 16.30
C SER A 132 10.95 3.34 16.71
N LYS A 133 11.55 4.22 15.90
CA LYS A 133 11.63 5.67 16.12
C LYS A 133 10.99 6.46 14.97
N ASP A 134 10.12 5.83 14.19
CA ASP A 134 9.38 6.48 13.11
C ASP A 134 8.16 7.22 13.65
N LYS A 135 8.38 8.50 13.96
CA LYS A 135 7.32 9.40 14.44
C LYS A 135 6.25 9.69 13.39
N ILE A 136 6.60 9.64 12.10
CA ILE A 136 5.64 9.98 11.02
C ILE A 136 4.61 8.86 10.92
N ALA A 137 5.06 7.61 10.84
CA ALA A 137 4.16 6.46 10.78
C ALA A 137 3.40 6.25 12.11
N GLU A 138 4.02 6.61 13.25
CA GLU A 138 3.38 6.61 14.57
C GLU A 138 2.24 7.65 14.65
N GLU A 139 2.52 8.91 14.27
CA GLU A 139 1.53 10.00 14.26
C GLU A 139 0.38 9.72 13.27
N ALA A 140 0.69 9.13 12.11
CA ALA A 140 -0.33 8.70 11.15
C ALA A 140 -1.18 7.53 11.64
N GLY A 141 -0.74 6.81 12.68
CA GLY A 141 -1.43 5.62 13.23
C GLY A 141 -1.48 4.41 12.28
N THR A 142 -0.89 4.50 11.09
CA THR A 142 -1.04 3.51 10.01
C THR A 142 -0.49 2.14 10.41
N VAL A 143 0.70 2.07 11.00
CA VAL A 143 1.31 0.80 11.44
C VAL A 143 0.40 0.08 12.42
N ARG A 144 -0.06 0.80 13.46
CA ARG A 144 -0.95 0.25 14.49
C ARG A 144 -2.25 -0.24 13.85
N TRP A 145 -2.86 0.56 12.99
CA TRP A 145 -4.10 0.20 12.33
C TRP A 145 -3.96 -1.08 11.50
N LEU A 146 -2.88 -1.19 10.71
CA LEU A 146 -2.60 -2.37 9.88
C LEU A 146 -2.37 -3.62 10.74
N GLN A 147 -1.64 -3.50 11.85
CA GLN A 147 -1.43 -4.61 12.78
C GLN A 147 -2.75 -5.08 13.41
N GLU A 148 -3.60 -4.15 13.86
CA GLU A 148 -4.87 -4.47 14.50
C GLU A 148 -5.91 -5.06 13.53
N ASN A 149 -5.90 -4.65 12.24
CA ASN A 149 -6.93 -5.03 11.27
C ASN A 149 -6.49 -6.11 10.27
N LEU A 150 -5.19 -6.20 9.98
CA LEU A 150 -4.62 -7.17 9.02
C LEU A 150 -3.63 -8.14 9.67
N GLY A 151 -3.32 -8.05 10.96
CA GLY A 151 -2.25 -8.86 11.58
C GLY A 151 -2.34 -10.37 11.33
N ASN A 152 -3.55 -10.94 11.28
CA ASN A 152 -3.76 -12.36 10.97
C ASN A 152 -3.68 -12.70 9.47
N LYS A 153 -3.74 -11.68 8.60
CA LYS A 153 -3.61 -11.81 7.14
C LYS A 153 -2.17 -11.60 6.70
N LEU A 154 -1.43 -10.69 7.33
CA LEU A 154 -0.02 -10.43 7.00
C LEU A 154 0.82 -11.70 7.22
N LEU A 155 1.67 -12.03 6.25
CA LEU A 155 2.56 -13.19 6.39
C LEU A 155 3.59 -12.96 7.50
N THR A 156 4.10 -11.73 7.59
CA THR A 156 5.16 -11.38 8.53
C THR A 156 5.12 -9.89 8.87
N ASP A 157 5.41 -9.56 10.12
CA ASP A 157 5.52 -8.20 10.64
C ASP A 157 6.86 -8.07 11.36
N LYS A 158 7.73 -7.19 10.84
CA LYS A 158 9.06 -6.94 11.38
C LYS A 158 9.13 -5.50 11.88
N LYS A 159 9.59 -5.33 13.12
CA LYS A 159 9.92 -4.03 13.69
C LYS A 159 11.43 -3.87 13.81
N LEU A 160 11.99 -2.89 13.12
CA LEU A 160 13.43 -2.61 13.05
C LEU A 160 13.80 -1.32 13.81
N PRO A 161 15.07 -1.15 14.23
CA PRO A 161 15.55 0.15 14.68
C PRO A 161 15.60 1.14 13.50
N GLY A 162 15.15 2.38 13.71
CA GLY A 162 15.21 3.40 12.66
C GLY A 162 14.15 4.49 12.81
N LYS A 163 14.23 5.51 11.96
CA LYS A 163 13.21 6.55 11.72
C LYS A 163 12.53 6.36 10.36
N HIS A 164 11.59 7.23 10.00
CA HIS A 164 10.87 7.16 8.72
C HIS A 164 11.74 7.04 7.48
N LEU A 165 12.82 7.84 7.41
CA LEU A 165 13.72 7.90 6.26
C LEU A 165 14.86 6.87 6.31
N THR A 166 14.83 5.92 7.25
CA THR A 166 15.82 4.83 7.33
C THR A 166 16.00 4.10 6.00
N PRO A 167 14.94 3.83 5.21
CA PRO A 167 15.08 3.15 3.92
C PRO A 167 15.90 3.92 2.88
N LEU A 168 15.97 5.25 2.97
CA LEU A 168 16.72 6.05 2.00
C LEU A 168 18.24 5.96 2.21
N GLY A 169 18.68 5.60 3.42
CA GLY A 169 20.09 5.50 3.79
C GLY A 169 20.85 6.83 3.71
N TRP A 170 21.78 7.08 4.65
CA TRP A 170 22.76 8.16 4.47
C TRP A 170 24.15 7.53 4.25
N LEU A 171 24.76 7.83 3.10
CA LEU A 171 26.14 7.52 2.67
C LEU A 171 26.64 6.05 2.66
N ARG A 172 26.07 5.11 3.42
CA ARG A 172 26.57 3.70 3.48
C ARG A 172 25.48 2.62 3.40
N GLY A 173 24.23 2.99 3.15
CA GLY A 173 23.10 2.05 3.21
C GLY A 173 22.78 1.60 4.65
N ASN A 174 21.83 0.68 4.78
CA ASN A 174 21.47 0.04 6.05
C ASN A 174 21.40 -1.48 5.82
N ASP A 175 22.51 -2.17 6.09
CA ASP A 175 22.66 -3.60 5.82
C ASP A 175 21.62 -4.44 6.57
N GLN A 176 21.33 -4.10 7.83
CA GLN A 176 20.29 -4.79 8.60
C GLN A 176 18.92 -4.70 7.92
N LEU A 177 18.57 -3.51 7.40
CA LEU A 177 17.33 -3.33 6.66
C LEU A 177 17.34 -4.13 5.36
N ALA A 178 18.42 -4.04 4.57
CA ALA A 178 18.55 -4.76 3.32
C ALA A 178 18.41 -6.28 3.53
N ASP A 179 19.15 -6.83 4.50
CA ASP A 179 19.09 -8.25 4.88
C ASP A 179 17.67 -8.66 5.31
N THR A 180 17.02 -7.83 6.12
CA THR A 180 15.64 -8.10 6.57
C THR A 180 14.67 -8.11 5.39
N VAL A 181 14.79 -7.15 4.47
CA VAL A 181 13.95 -7.09 3.27
C VAL A 181 14.16 -8.32 2.39
N ILE A 182 15.40 -8.71 2.15
CA ILE A 182 15.74 -9.92 1.37
C ILE A 182 15.13 -11.17 2.04
N GLN A 183 15.29 -11.32 3.35
CA GLN A 183 14.71 -12.44 4.10
C GLN A 183 13.19 -12.47 4.00
N VAL A 184 12.53 -11.32 4.18
CA VAL A 184 11.07 -11.20 4.07
C VAL A 184 10.59 -11.56 2.66
N ILE A 185 11.26 -11.07 1.62
CA ILE A 185 10.91 -11.42 0.23
C ILE A 185 11.09 -12.93 0.00
N GLN A 186 12.15 -13.54 0.51
CA GLN A 186 12.36 -14.99 0.43
C GLN A 186 11.29 -15.78 1.18
N GLU A 187 10.83 -15.31 2.35
CA GLU A 187 9.72 -15.90 3.11
C GLU A 187 8.42 -15.84 2.29
N LEU A 188 8.09 -14.68 1.71
CA LEU A 188 6.90 -14.47 0.87
C LEU A 188 6.92 -15.34 -0.38
N THR A 189 8.06 -15.40 -1.08
CA THR A 189 8.20 -16.14 -2.34
C THR A 189 8.01 -17.65 -2.15
N LYS A 190 8.32 -18.20 -0.96
CA LYS A 190 8.07 -19.62 -0.66
C LYS A 190 6.59 -20.00 -0.56
N GLN A 191 5.68 -19.02 -0.48
CA GLN A 191 4.24 -19.24 -0.38
C GLN A 191 3.53 -19.24 -1.74
N VAL A 192 4.25 -18.95 -2.82
CA VAL A 192 3.76 -18.89 -4.21
C VAL A 192 4.19 -20.15 -4.97
#